data_AF-E3L780-F1
#
_entry.id   AF-E3L780-F1
#
_cell.length_a   1.000
_cell.length_b   1.000
_cell.length_c   1.000
_cell.angle_alpha   90.00
_cell.angle_beta   90.00
_cell.angle_gamma   90.00
#
_symmetry.space_group_name_H-M   'P 1'
#
loop_
_entity.id
_entity.type
_entity.pdbx_description
1 polymer ?
#
loop_
_entity_poly.entity_id
_entity_poly.type
_entity_poly.pdbx_seq_one_letter_code
_entity_poly.pdbx_strand_id
1 'polypeptide(L)'
;MVYRYHAPATKVATVKMAIQGLSLDKICQLLGSFISRQSFGRWIQLYEETRCVLNDPETYKACGQPASLSDEECQFMIRLVLSEPGLFLDEIQEQLYDSSGVLLSVEGIHRNLVEQLSITLKKPDTKSIRKSLYAKYTFVEKMEFYPAEFLVFTDESSFCDKDCLQSYAR
;
A
#
# COMPACT_ATOMS: atom_id res chain seq x y z
N MET A 1 12.55 5.38 24.46
CA MET A 1 13.50 6.47 24.16
C MET A 1 12.96 7.24 22.98
N VAL A 2 12.66 8.53 23.12
CA VAL A 2 11.97 9.31 22.08
C VAL A 2 12.94 9.66 20.96
N TYR A 3 12.57 9.39 19.71
CA TYR A 3 13.36 9.78 18.54
C TYR A 3 13.50 11.31 18.51
N ARG A 4 14.74 11.81 18.51
CA ARG A 4 15.05 13.22 18.26
C ARG A 4 15.69 13.39 16.90
N TYR A 5 15.07 14.22 16.09
CA TYR A 5 15.62 14.60 14.80
C TYR A 5 16.87 15.48 15.01
N HIS A 6 17.96 15.10 14.34
CA HIS A 6 19.17 15.91 14.23
C HIS A 6 19.43 16.20 12.75
N ALA A 7 19.61 17.47 12.41
CA ALA A 7 19.89 17.87 11.05
C ALA A 7 21.18 17.18 10.54
N PRO A 8 21.24 16.81 9.24
CA PRO A 8 22.42 16.16 8.66
C PRO A 8 23.73 16.91 8.93
N ALA A 9 23.71 18.24 8.82
CA ALA A 9 24.86 19.11 9.10
C ALA A 9 25.37 18.95 10.54
N THR A 10 24.47 18.83 11.52
CA THR A 10 24.82 18.59 12.93
C THR A 10 25.55 17.27 13.11
N LYS A 11 25.09 16.19 12.43
CA LYS A 11 25.74 14.88 12.49
C LYS A 11 27.16 14.94 11.92
N VAL A 12 27.31 15.55 10.74
CA VAL A 12 28.61 15.71 10.07
C VAL A 12 29.58 16.54 10.91
N ALA A 13 29.12 17.67 11.46
CA ALA A 13 29.93 18.52 12.31
C ALA A 13 30.37 17.79 13.59
N THR A 14 29.47 17.03 14.20
CA THR A 14 29.76 16.20 15.39
C THR A 14 30.90 15.22 15.14
N VAL A 15 30.81 14.46 14.04
CA VAL A 15 31.84 13.47 13.70
C VAL A 15 33.15 14.14 13.32
N LYS A 16 33.13 15.24 12.56
CA LYS A 16 34.35 16.01 12.24
C LYS A 16 35.07 16.50 13.49
N MET A 17 34.33 17.07 14.45
CA MET A 17 34.90 17.55 15.71
C MET A 17 35.41 16.39 16.58
N ALA A 18 34.74 15.25 16.58
CA ALA A 18 35.20 14.06 17.29
C ALA A 18 36.52 13.51 16.73
N ILE A 19 36.68 13.49 15.40
CA ILE A 19 37.94 13.09 14.73
C ILE A 19 39.08 14.05 15.08
N GLN A 20 38.77 15.33 15.30
CA GLN A 20 39.72 16.34 15.78
C GLN A 20 40.06 16.20 17.28
N GLY A 21 39.49 15.20 17.97
CA GLY A 21 39.79 14.90 19.37
C GLY A 21 38.95 15.69 20.38
N LEU A 22 37.86 16.35 19.96
CA LEU A 22 36.98 17.05 20.89
C LEU A 22 36.10 16.06 21.68
N SER A 23 35.91 16.33 22.97
CA SER A 23 34.97 15.57 23.81
C SER A 23 33.51 15.91 23.49
N LEU A 24 32.61 14.96 23.73
CA LEU A 24 31.17 15.12 23.50
C LEU A 24 30.60 16.38 24.18
N ASP A 25 30.98 16.66 25.42
CA ASP A 25 30.48 17.82 26.16
C ASP A 25 30.88 19.14 25.47
N LYS A 26 32.11 19.20 24.96
CA LYS A 26 32.62 20.37 24.23
C LYS A 26 31.95 20.52 22.87
N ILE A 27 31.65 19.42 22.20
CA ILE A 27 30.90 19.41 20.93
C ILE A 27 29.47 19.91 21.16
N CYS A 28 28.78 19.44 22.20
CA CYS A 28 27.44 19.90 22.55
C CYS A 28 27.41 21.41 22.85
N GLN A 29 28.42 21.93 23.56
CA GLN A 29 28.57 23.36 23.82
C GLN A 29 28.78 24.17 22.53
N LEU A 30 29.66 23.72 21.63
CA LEU A 30 29.96 24.43 20.38
C LEU A 30 28.80 24.41 19.38
N LEU A 31 28.04 23.31 19.33
CA LEU A 31 26.91 23.16 18.42
C LEU A 31 25.60 23.72 18.99
N GLY A 32 25.56 24.10 20.28
CA GLY A 32 24.34 24.52 20.96
C GLY A 32 23.23 23.45 20.96
N SER A 33 23.60 22.18 20.78
CA SER A 33 22.67 21.08 20.61
C SER A 33 23.01 19.92 21.52
N PHE A 34 22.01 19.36 22.21
CA PHE A 34 22.21 18.22 23.09
C PHE A 34 22.21 16.91 22.31
N ILE A 35 23.37 16.25 22.23
CA ILE A 35 23.54 14.96 21.57
C ILE A 35 23.73 13.89 22.65
N SER A 36 22.91 12.83 22.61
CA SER A 36 23.05 11.73 23.55
C SER A 36 24.33 10.92 23.28
N ARG A 37 24.89 10.29 24.33
CA ARG A 37 26.03 9.36 24.18
C ARG A 37 25.74 8.23 23.19
N GLN A 38 24.49 7.74 23.14
CA GLN A 38 24.09 6.69 22.21
C GLN A 38 24.09 7.17 20.75
N SER A 39 23.54 8.36 20.49
CA SER A 39 23.56 8.97 19.15
C SER A 39 25.00 9.23 18.70
N PHE A 40 25.82 9.77 19.60
CA PHE A 40 27.24 10.00 19.35
C PHE A 40 27.96 8.71 18.99
N GLY A 41 27.84 7.67 19.82
CA GLY A 41 28.47 6.37 19.57
C GLY A 41 28.03 5.77 18.23
N ARG A 42 26.73 5.81 17.92
CA ARG A 42 26.20 5.29 16.65
C ARG A 42 26.76 6.04 15.43
N TRP A 43 26.93 7.36 15.50
CA TRP A 43 27.48 8.14 14.38
C TRP A 43 28.97 7.90 14.17
N ILE A 44 29.73 7.74 15.26
CA ILE A 44 31.16 7.40 15.18
C ILE A 44 31.33 6.00 14.60
N GLN A 45 30.59 5.02 15.11
CA GLN A 45 30.62 3.65 14.58
C GLN A 45 30.27 3.60 13.09
N LEU A 46 29.18 4.28 12.68
CA LEU A 46 28.79 4.34 11.27
C LEU A 46 29.90 4.95 10.39
N TYR A 47 30.58 5.98 10.88
CA TYR A 47 31.70 6.60 10.18
C TYR A 47 32.93 5.72 10.12
N GLU A 48 33.25 4.98 11.18
CA GLU A 48 34.36 4.03 11.19
C GLU A 48 34.13 2.90 10.18
N GLU A 49 32.89 2.40 10.08
CA GLU A 49 32.50 1.32 9.17
C GLU A 49 32.40 1.77 7.71
N THR A 50 31.78 2.91 7.44
CA THR A 50 31.41 3.32 6.06
C THR A 50 32.19 4.52 5.52
N ARG A 51 32.98 5.19 6.36
CA ARG A 51 33.58 6.52 6.10
C ARG A 51 32.56 7.61 5.76
N CYS A 52 31.28 7.35 6.02
CA CYS A 52 30.20 8.31 5.83
C CYS A 52 29.36 8.44 7.11
N VAL A 53 28.84 9.64 7.36
CA VAL A 53 27.94 9.93 8.50
C VAL A 53 26.48 9.99 8.05
N LEU A 54 26.28 10.22 6.75
CA LEU A 54 24.97 10.33 6.12
C LEU A 54 24.81 9.12 5.20
N ASN A 55 23.83 8.26 5.47
CA ASN A 55 23.41 7.31 4.44
C ASN A 55 22.83 8.10 3.25
N ASP A 56 23.04 7.59 2.05
CA ASP A 56 22.54 8.20 0.81
C ASP A 56 21.01 8.42 0.89
N PRO A 57 20.48 9.63 0.65
CA PRO A 57 19.04 9.89 0.63
C PRO A 57 18.24 8.92 -0.26
N GLU A 58 18.82 8.43 -1.35
CA GLU A 58 18.17 7.44 -2.21
C GLU A 58 18.05 6.07 -1.52
N THR A 59 19.01 5.69 -0.67
CA THR A 59 18.89 4.49 0.18
C THR A 59 17.81 4.61 1.25
N TYR A 60 17.48 5.83 1.71
CA TYR A 60 16.38 6.05 2.65
C TYR A 60 15.01 5.92 2.00
N LYS A 61 14.85 6.31 0.74
CA LYS A 61 13.59 6.14 0.00
C LYS A 61 13.22 4.67 -0.20
N ALA A 62 14.23 3.81 -0.33
CA ALA A 62 14.04 2.37 -0.53
C ALA A 62 13.62 1.62 0.76
N CYS A 63 13.71 2.24 1.94
CA CYS A 63 13.30 1.61 3.20
C CYS A 63 11.80 1.77 3.48
N GLY A 64 10.97 1.37 2.51
CA GLY A 64 9.64 0.83 2.82
C GLY A 64 9.78 -0.62 3.28
N GLN A 65 8.75 -1.17 3.93
CA GLN A 65 8.69 -2.62 4.17
C GLN A 65 8.80 -3.30 2.80
N PRO A 66 9.80 -4.19 2.58
CA PRO A 66 9.98 -4.83 1.30
C PRO A 66 8.70 -5.56 0.89
N ALA A 67 8.42 -5.55 -0.41
CA ALA A 67 7.34 -6.32 -1.00
C ALA A 67 7.39 -7.75 -0.43
N SER A 68 6.32 -8.13 0.25
CA SER A 68 6.19 -9.39 0.98
C SER A 68 6.06 -10.61 0.06
N LEU A 69 6.13 -10.40 -1.25
CA LEU A 69 5.99 -11.45 -2.25
C LEU A 69 7.27 -11.60 -3.07
N SER A 70 7.65 -12.85 -3.31
CA SER A 70 8.68 -13.19 -4.29
C SER A 70 8.20 -12.92 -5.71
N ASP A 71 9.12 -12.97 -6.67
CA ASP A 71 8.78 -12.80 -8.09
C ASP A 71 7.86 -13.95 -8.56
N GLU A 72 8.07 -15.16 -8.06
CA GLU A 72 7.24 -16.33 -8.37
C GLU A 72 5.79 -16.15 -7.90
N GLU A 73 5.60 -15.57 -6.72
CA GLU A 73 4.29 -15.29 -6.14
C GLU A 73 3.57 -14.16 -6.89
N CYS A 74 4.31 -13.13 -7.30
CA CYS A 74 3.81 -12.10 -8.20
C CYS A 74 3.34 -12.71 -9.53
N GLN A 75 4.14 -13.58 -10.15
CA GLN A 75 3.78 -14.26 -11.40
C GLN A 75 2.59 -15.21 -11.24
N PHE A 76 2.43 -15.84 -10.08
CA PHE A 76 1.24 -16.61 -9.76
C PHE A 76 0.00 -15.71 -9.73
N MET A 77 0.04 -14.60 -8.99
CA MET A 77 -1.06 -13.65 -8.92
C MET A 77 -1.45 -13.08 -10.29
N ILE A 78 -0.48 -12.73 -11.15
CA ILE A 78 -0.77 -12.27 -12.52
C ILE A 78 -1.54 -13.34 -13.29
N ARG A 79 -1.07 -14.59 -13.27
CA ARG A 79 -1.73 -15.70 -13.99
C ARG A 79 -3.14 -15.92 -13.47
N LEU A 80 -3.32 -15.87 -12.15
CA LEU A 80 -4.61 -16.04 -11.51
C LEU A 80 -5.61 -14.96 -11.92
N VAL A 81 -5.21 -13.69 -11.90
CA VAL A 81 -6.08 -12.58 -12.31
C VAL A 81 -6.39 -12.62 -13.81
N LEU A 82 -5.45 -13.08 -14.64
CA LEU A 82 -5.69 -13.23 -16.09
C LEU A 82 -6.64 -14.40 -16.40
N SER A 83 -6.55 -15.51 -15.67
CA SER A 83 -7.45 -16.65 -15.87
C SER A 83 -8.85 -16.40 -15.32
N GLU A 84 -8.93 -15.76 -14.15
CA GLU A 84 -10.18 -15.55 -13.42
C GLU A 84 -10.30 -14.09 -12.94
N PRO A 85 -10.53 -13.13 -13.85
CA PRO A 85 -10.58 -11.69 -13.52
C PRO A 85 -11.79 -11.29 -12.65
N GLY A 86 -12.72 -12.21 -12.41
CA GLY A 86 -13.90 -12.01 -11.56
C GLY A 86 -13.66 -12.30 -10.08
N LEU A 87 -12.49 -12.81 -9.70
CA LEU A 87 -12.19 -13.14 -8.30
C LEU A 87 -12.17 -11.90 -7.41
N PHE A 88 -12.72 -12.07 -6.22
CA PHE A 88 -12.60 -11.09 -5.15
C PHE A 88 -11.21 -11.13 -4.51
N LEU A 89 -10.83 -10.03 -3.83
CA LEU A 89 -9.50 -9.91 -3.23
C LEU A 89 -9.23 -10.96 -2.14
N ASP A 90 -10.26 -11.37 -1.41
CA ASP A 90 -10.20 -12.44 -0.40
C ASP A 90 -10.10 -13.84 -1.03
N GLU A 91 -10.70 -14.04 -2.21
CA GLU A 91 -10.54 -15.29 -2.98
C GLU A 91 -9.13 -15.39 -3.57
N ILE A 92 -8.58 -14.28 -4.07
CA ILE A 92 -7.18 -14.20 -4.51
C ILE A 92 -6.23 -14.47 -3.32
N GLN A 93 -6.60 -14.01 -2.12
CA GLN A 93 -5.86 -14.28 -0.89
C GLN A 93 -5.83 -15.76 -0.54
N GLU A 94 -6.99 -16.41 -0.57
CA GLU A 94 -7.13 -17.85 -0.30
C GLU A 94 -6.30 -18.66 -1.29
N GLN A 95 -6.41 -18.38 -2.59
CA GLN A 95 -5.66 -19.12 -3.61
C GLN A 95 -4.15 -18.87 -3.55
N LEU A 96 -3.72 -17.65 -3.21
CA LEU A 96 -2.30 -17.36 -2.98
C LEU A 96 -1.78 -18.18 -1.79
N TYR A 97 -2.53 -18.19 -0.69
CA TYR A 97 -2.18 -18.97 0.50
C TYR A 97 -2.11 -20.47 0.21
N ASP A 98 -3.07 -21.03 -0.53
CA ASP A 98 -3.08 -22.45 -0.88
C ASP A 98 -1.89 -22.84 -1.77
N SER A 99 -1.42 -21.91 -2.62
CA SER A 99 -0.33 -22.17 -3.57
C SER A 99 1.08 -21.99 -2.97
N SER A 100 1.29 -20.94 -2.16
CA SER A 100 2.62 -20.56 -1.66
C SER A 100 2.76 -20.60 -0.14
N GLY A 101 1.64 -20.72 0.59
CA GLY A 101 1.61 -20.62 2.06
C GLY A 101 1.74 -19.20 2.58
N VAL A 102 1.82 -18.18 1.71
CA VAL A 102 1.94 -16.78 2.12
C VAL A 102 0.57 -16.16 2.33
N LEU A 103 0.34 -15.73 3.58
CA LEU A 103 -0.86 -15.01 3.97
C LEU A 103 -0.60 -13.50 3.97
N LEU A 104 -1.08 -12.81 2.94
CA LEU A 104 -1.15 -11.36 2.93
C LEU A 104 -2.47 -10.86 3.49
N SER A 105 -2.53 -9.61 3.97
CA SER A 105 -3.82 -8.97 4.19
C SER A 105 -4.49 -8.65 2.86
N VAL A 106 -5.82 -8.47 2.86
CA VAL A 106 -6.59 -8.07 1.67
C VAL A 106 -6.06 -6.76 1.08
N GLU A 107 -5.67 -5.81 1.94
CA GLU A 107 -5.02 -4.56 1.54
C GLU A 107 -3.63 -4.80 0.96
N GLY A 108 -2.89 -5.77 1.50
CA GLY A 108 -1.59 -6.21 0.99
C GLY A 108 -1.69 -6.75 -0.44
N ILE A 109 -2.73 -7.54 -0.72
CA ILE A 109 -3.02 -8.05 -2.07
C ILE A 109 -3.42 -6.92 -3.00
N HIS A 110 -4.34 -6.05 -2.57
CA HIS A 110 -4.73 -4.89 -3.37
C HIS A 110 -3.52 -4.01 -3.72
N ARG A 111 -2.68 -3.70 -2.73
CA ARG A 111 -1.44 -2.94 -2.93
C ARG A 111 -0.52 -3.65 -3.92
N ASN A 112 -0.38 -4.97 -3.82
CA ASN A 112 0.43 -5.74 -4.76
C ASN A 112 -0.09 -5.66 -6.20
N LEU A 113 -1.39 -5.88 -6.38
CA LEU A 113 -2.06 -5.79 -7.69
C LEU A 113 -1.90 -4.41 -8.32
N VAL A 114 -2.02 -3.34 -7.52
CA VAL A 114 -1.95 -1.96 -8.02
C VAL A 114 -0.52 -1.49 -8.21
N GLU A 115 0.33 -1.60 -7.19
CA GLU A 115 1.68 -1.01 -7.17
C GLU A 115 2.71 -1.88 -7.89
N GLN A 116 2.65 -3.20 -7.73
CA GLN A 116 3.64 -4.11 -8.32
C GLN A 116 3.20 -4.61 -9.70
N LEU A 117 1.90 -4.86 -9.88
CA LEU A 117 1.37 -5.46 -11.11
C LEU A 117 0.70 -4.46 -12.05
N SER A 118 0.53 -3.19 -11.63
CA SER A 118 -0.17 -2.14 -12.41
C SER A 118 -1.59 -2.52 -12.85
N ILE A 119 -2.22 -3.48 -12.19
CA ILE A 119 -3.58 -3.93 -12.45
C ILE A 119 -4.53 -2.99 -11.72
N THR A 120 -4.90 -1.91 -12.41
CA THR A 120 -5.72 -0.81 -11.85
C THR A 120 -7.19 -0.87 -12.27
N LEU A 121 -7.57 -1.78 -13.16
CA LEU A 121 -8.89 -1.78 -13.78
C LEU A 121 -9.81 -2.83 -13.17
N LYS A 122 -10.70 -2.38 -12.27
CA LYS A 122 -12.03 -2.99 -12.19
C LYS A 122 -12.73 -2.67 -13.51
N LYS A 123 -12.81 -3.62 -14.45
CA LYS A 123 -13.76 -3.49 -15.56
C LYS A 123 -15.14 -3.80 -14.97
N PRO A 124 -16.06 -2.83 -14.84
CA PRO A 124 -17.43 -3.13 -14.47
C PRO A 124 -18.14 -3.64 -15.73
N ASP A 125 -17.76 -4.82 -16.22
CA ASP A 125 -18.46 -5.47 -17.34
C ASP A 125 -19.64 -6.34 -16.86
N THR A 126 -20.00 -6.22 -15.57
CA THR A 126 -21.17 -6.90 -15.03
C THR A 126 -22.42 -6.08 -15.36
N LYS A 127 -23.01 -6.32 -16.54
CA LYS A 127 -24.46 -6.12 -16.68
C LYS A 127 -25.10 -7.02 -15.62
N SER A 128 -25.65 -6.43 -14.55
CA SER A 128 -26.36 -7.19 -13.53
C SER A 128 -27.33 -8.15 -14.22
N ILE A 129 -27.20 -9.44 -13.94
CA ILE A 129 -28.09 -10.50 -14.45
C ILE A 129 -29.57 -10.23 -14.12
N ARG A 130 -29.83 -9.38 -13.12
CA ARG A 130 -31.17 -8.94 -12.73
C ARG A 130 -31.69 -7.79 -13.60
N LYS A 131 -30.86 -7.18 -14.45
CA LYS A 131 -31.28 -6.17 -15.43
C LYS A 131 -32.03 -6.85 -16.58
N SER A 132 -33.32 -7.05 -16.35
CA SER A 132 -34.26 -7.48 -17.39
C SER A 132 -34.70 -6.29 -18.23
N LEU A 133 -34.46 -6.36 -19.55
CA LEU A 133 -34.99 -5.37 -20.50
C LEU A 133 -36.52 -5.33 -20.44
N TYR A 134 -37.16 -6.48 -20.25
CA TYR A 134 -38.60 -6.58 -20.11
C TYR A 134 -39.09 -5.76 -18.91
N ALA A 135 -38.51 -5.98 -17.71
CA ALA A 135 -38.87 -5.22 -16.52
C ALA A 135 -38.62 -3.71 -16.68
N LYS A 136 -37.52 -3.32 -17.36
CA LYS A 136 -37.23 -1.92 -17.69
C LYS A 136 -38.34 -1.31 -18.56
N TYR A 137 -38.72 -1.97 -19.65
CA TYR A 137 -39.73 -1.42 -20.56
C TYR A 137 -41.13 -1.41 -19.92
N THR A 138 -41.49 -2.43 -19.14
CA THR A 138 -42.74 -2.43 -18.36
C THR A 138 -42.77 -1.31 -17.32
N PHE A 139 -41.64 -0.98 -16.69
CA PHE A 139 -41.55 0.18 -15.81
C PHE A 139 -41.74 1.49 -16.57
N VAL A 140 -41.09 1.65 -17.72
CA VAL A 140 -41.23 2.85 -18.58
C VAL A 140 -42.69 3.05 -19.02
N GLU A 141 -43.36 1.99 -19.46
CA GLU A 141 -44.78 2.02 -19.85
C GLU A 141 -45.69 2.45 -18.68
N LYS A 142 -45.45 1.90 -17.47
CA LYS A 142 -46.19 2.30 -16.26
C LYS A 142 -45.94 3.75 -15.85
N MET A 143 -44.76 4.27 -16.14
CA MET A 143 -44.34 5.62 -15.75
C MET A 143 -44.60 6.68 -16.83
N GLU A 144 -45.11 6.30 -18.01
CA GLU A 144 -45.36 7.21 -19.15
C GLU A 144 -46.23 8.42 -18.78
N PHE A 145 -47.17 8.22 -17.85
CA PHE A 145 -48.14 9.25 -17.43
C PHE A 145 -47.67 10.10 -16.24
N TYR A 146 -46.51 9.81 -15.65
CA TYR A 146 -45.98 10.54 -14.52
C TYR A 146 -44.90 11.53 -14.99
N PRO A 147 -44.99 12.83 -14.64
CA PRO A 147 -43.93 13.78 -14.94
C PRO A 147 -42.63 13.41 -14.21
N ALA A 148 -41.49 13.63 -14.86
CA ALA A 148 -40.19 13.26 -14.31
C ALA A 148 -39.89 13.90 -12.93
N GLU A 149 -40.47 15.07 -12.65
CA GLU A 149 -40.33 15.79 -11.37
C GLU A 149 -40.89 15.01 -10.16
N PHE A 150 -41.75 14.01 -10.41
CA PHE A 150 -42.36 13.17 -9.39
C PHE A 150 -41.55 11.89 -9.13
N LEU A 151 -40.52 11.62 -9.94
CA LEU A 151 -39.66 10.45 -9.81
C LEU A 151 -38.48 10.78 -8.89
N VAL A 152 -38.52 10.27 -7.67
CA VAL A 152 -37.37 10.30 -6.75
C VAL A 152 -36.64 8.98 -6.85
N PHE A 153 -35.46 8.98 -7.47
CA PHE A 153 -34.57 7.84 -7.50
C PHE A 153 -33.71 7.86 -6.24
N THR A 154 -34.08 7.06 -5.24
CA THR A 154 -33.13 6.66 -4.20
C THR A 154 -32.16 5.67 -4.82
N ASP A 155 -30.86 5.89 -4.70
CA ASP A 155 -29.90 4.87 -5.15
C ASP A 155 -30.15 3.60 -4.33
N GLU A 156 -30.39 2.48 -5.01
CA GLU A 156 -30.53 1.22 -4.30
C GLU A 156 -29.17 0.84 -3.71
N SER A 157 -29.15 0.74 -2.38
CA SER A 157 -28.19 -0.04 -1.60
C SER A 157 -28.04 -1.42 -2.23
N SER A 158 -26.94 -1.66 -2.93
CA SER A 158 -26.64 -2.97 -3.50
C SER A 158 -26.44 -3.98 -2.38
N PHE A 159 -27.32 -4.99 -2.30
CA PHE A 159 -26.99 -6.24 -1.60
C PHE A 159 -25.82 -6.89 -2.37
N CYS A 160 -24.61 -6.77 -1.83
CA CYS A 160 -23.46 -7.55 -2.26
C CYS A 160 -23.57 -8.93 -1.61
N ASP A 161 -24.35 -9.82 -2.21
CA ASP A 161 -24.35 -11.22 -1.82
C ASP A 161 -23.31 -11.94 -2.68
N LYS A 162 -22.16 -12.28 -2.09
CA LYS A 162 -21.04 -12.97 -2.75
C LYS A 162 -21.54 -14.24 -3.48
N ASP A 163 -22.56 -14.87 -2.91
CA ASP A 163 -23.22 -16.07 -3.42
C ASP A 163 -24.00 -15.84 -4.74
N CYS A 164 -24.54 -14.63 -4.96
CA CYS A 164 -25.29 -14.30 -6.18
C CYS A 164 -24.41 -14.07 -7.41
N LEU A 165 -23.13 -13.70 -7.23
CA LEU A 165 -22.20 -13.53 -8.36
C LEU A 165 -21.57 -14.87 -8.77
N GLN A 166 -21.33 -15.77 -7.81
CA GLN A 166 -20.78 -17.10 -8.08
C GLN A 166 -21.78 -18.04 -8.77
N SER A 167 -23.07 -17.95 -8.44
CA SER A 167 -24.11 -18.84 -8.98
C SER A 167 -24.46 -18.60 -10.46
N TYR A 168 -24.02 -17.49 -11.06
CA TYR A 168 -24.31 -17.15 -12.47
C TYR A 168 -23.06 -16.96 -13.33
N ALA A 169 -21.85 -17.09 -12.75
CA ALA A 169 -20.58 -16.95 -13.45
C ALA A 169 -19.89 -18.29 -13.76
N ARG A 170 -20.51 -19.43 -13.44
CA ARG A 170 -20.09 -20.78 -13.86
C ARG A 170 -21.02 -21.36 -14.89
#